data_AF-A0A533Z6G5-F1
#
_entry.id   AF-A0A533Z6G5-F1
#
_cell.length_a   1.000
_cell.length_b   1.000
_cell.length_c   1.000
_cell.angle_alpha   90.00
_cell.angle_beta   90.00
_cell.angle_gamma   90.00
#
_symmetry.space_group_name_H-M   'P 1'
#
loop_
_entity.id
_entity.type
_entity.pdbx_description
1 polymer ?
#
loop_
_entity_poly.entity_id
_entity_poly.type
_entity_poly.pdbx_seq_one_letter_code
_entity_poly.pdbx_strand_id
1 'polypeptide(L)'
;MRRIGIWFGVAIFLVAPVLNAAEPSSGAAERPAGTGVIVHPDGYILTAHHVVSNARRIVVVTPGEFRAPAIVVSSDSEHDLTLLKIDTVGLSEAPV
;
A
#
# COMPACT_ATOMS: atom_id res chain seq x y z
N MET A 1 -33.14 -30.60 -25.29
CA MET A 1 -32.68 -29.21 -25.12
C MET A 1 -31.81 -29.16 -23.85
N ARG A 2 -30.46 -29.09 -23.90
CA ARG A 2 -29.59 -27.89 -24.11
C ARG A 2 -30.02 -26.75 -23.14
N ARG A 3 -29.24 -26.27 -22.16
CA ARG A 3 -27.78 -26.18 -22.00
C ARG A 3 -27.39 -26.05 -20.51
N ILE A 4 -26.35 -26.78 -20.10
CA ILE A 4 -25.57 -26.57 -18.87
C ILE A 4 -24.65 -25.35 -19.11
N GLY A 5 -24.72 -24.36 -18.22
CA GLY A 5 -23.86 -23.18 -18.26
C GLY A 5 -22.48 -23.52 -17.74
N ILE A 6 -21.51 -23.60 -18.66
CA ILE A 6 -20.12 -23.85 -18.36
C ILE A 6 -19.50 -22.55 -17.83
N TRP A 7 -18.99 -22.58 -16.61
CA TRP A 7 -18.07 -21.58 -16.08
C TRP A 7 -16.75 -21.69 -16.85
N PHE A 8 -16.53 -20.78 -17.81
CA PHE A 8 -15.21 -20.58 -18.41
C PHE A 8 -14.58 -19.34 -17.77
N GLY A 9 -13.77 -19.59 -16.75
CA GLY A 9 -12.74 -18.66 -16.33
C GLY A 9 -11.65 -18.63 -17.39
N VAL A 10 -11.41 -17.45 -17.98
CA VAL A 10 -10.15 -17.06 -18.59
C VAL A 10 -10.04 -15.54 -18.42
N ALA A 11 -9.46 -15.09 -17.31
CA ALA A 11 -8.90 -13.74 -17.23
C ALA A 11 -7.41 -13.87 -17.59
N ILE A 12 -7.07 -13.66 -18.86
CA ILE A 12 -5.67 -13.51 -19.30
C ILE A 12 -5.20 -12.17 -18.73
N PHE A 13 -4.54 -12.21 -17.57
CA PHE A 13 -3.66 -11.10 -17.17
C PHE A 13 -2.37 -11.26 -17.95
N LEU A 14 -2.26 -10.50 -19.04
CA LEU A 14 -1.00 -10.32 -19.75
C LEU A 14 -0.01 -9.63 -18.80
N VAL A 15 0.85 -10.42 -18.16
CA VAL A 15 2.07 -9.91 -17.54
C VAL A 15 3.02 -9.57 -18.68
N ALA A 16 3.11 -8.30 -19.03
CA ALA A 16 4.19 -7.83 -19.88
C ALA A 16 5.52 -7.97 -19.11
N PRO A 17 6.57 -8.57 -19.68
CA PRO A 17 7.90 -8.43 -19.12
C PRO A 17 8.31 -6.97 -19.31
N VAL A 18 8.41 -6.22 -18.21
CA VAL A 18 9.09 -4.93 -18.21
C VAL A 18 10.53 -5.21 -18.63
N LEU A 19 10.83 -4.98 -19.91
CA LEU A 19 12.18 -5.02 -20.45
C LEU A 19 13.01 -4.03 -19.63
N ASN A 20 14.01 -4.59 -18.94
CA ASN A 20 15.02 -3.93 -18.13
C ASN A 20 15.52 -2.61 -18.77
N ALA A 21 14.86 -1.50 -18.44
CA ALA A 21 15.50 -0.20 -18.49
C ALA A 21 16.44 -0.18 -17.30
N ALA A 22 17.74 -0.08 -17.57
CA ALA A 22 18.74 0.19 -16.56
C ALA A 22 18.35 1.48 -15.82
N GLU A 23 17.71 1.33 -14.65
CA GLU A 23 17.50 2.41 -13.71
C GLU A 23 18.89 2.95 -13.36
N PRO A 24 19.12 4.28 -13.42
CA PRO A 24 20.42 4.83 -13.05
C PRO A 24 20.68 4.50 -11.59
N SER A 25 21.69 3.67 -11.33
CA SER A 25 22.30 3.51 -10.02
C SER A 25 23.07 4.79 -9.70
N SER A 26 22.37 5.85 -9.29
CA SER A 26 22.97 7.12 -8.91
C SER A 26 22.40 7.56 -7.56
N GLY A 27 23.16 7.22 -6.50
CA GLY A 27 22.83 7.49 -5.10
C GLY A 27 21.88 6.45 -4.53
N ALA A 28 22.14 5.94 -3.33
CA ALA A 28 21.09 5.32 -2.54
C ALA A 28 20.04 6.42 -2.29
N ALA A 29 19.05 6.53 -3.18
CA ALA A 29 17.96 7.46 -3.00
C ALA A 29 17.36 7.17 -1.63
N GLU A 30 17.53 8.12 -0.73
CA GLU A 30 17.04 8.03 0.63
C GLU A 30 15.54 7.76 0.51
N ARG A 31 15.13 6.55 0.88
CA ARG A 31 13.70 6.22 0.88
C ARG A 31 13.14 6.89 2.12
N PRO A 32 12.29 7.91 2.00
CA PRO A 32 11.67 8.49 3.16
C PRO A 32 10.97 7.36 3.92
N ALA A 33 11.42 7.16 5.15
CA ALA A 33 10.91 6.17 6.08
C ALA A 33 10.32 6.91 7.27
N GLY A 34 9.19 6.43 7.75
CA GLY A 34 8.52 7.01 8.90
C GLY A 34 7.73 5.94 9.63
N THR A 35 7.12 6.35 10.74
CA THR A 35 6.28 5.50 11.56
C THR A 35 4.81 5.81 11.31
N GLY A 36 3.96 4.83 11.55
CA GLY A 36 2.52 5.01 11.61
C GLY A 36 1.92 4.18 12.73
N VAL A 37 0.69 4.52 13.09
CA VAL A 37 -0.11 3.83 14.10
C VAL A 37 -1.32 3.22 13.42
N ILE A 38 -1.59 1.94 13.70
CA ILE A 38 -2.81 1.28 13.25
C ILE A 38 -3.95 1.80 14.13
N VAL A 39 -4.96 2.41 13.50
CA VAL A 39 -6.11 3.03 14.17
C VAL A 39 -7.42 2.27 13.92
N HIS A 40 -7.40 1.25 13.07
CA HIS A 40 -8.55 0.36 12.86
C HIS A 40 -8.09 -1.01 12.29
N PRO A 41 -8.72 -2.15 12.67
CA PRO A 41 -8.37 -3.49 12.21
C PRO A 41 -8.54 -3.70 10.71
N ASP A 42 -9.39 -2.90 10.06
CA ASP A 42 -9.62 -2.93 8.61
C ASP A 42 -8.45 -2.35 7.79
N GLY A 43 -7.34 -1.98 8.43
CA GLY A 43 -6.15 -1.51 7.73
C GLY A 43 -6.04 0.01 7.62
N TYR A 44 -6.67 0.75 8.54
CA TYR A 44 -6.48 2.20 8.62
C TYR A 44 -5.28 2.54 9.49
N ILE A 45 -4.42 3.40 8.96
CA ILE A 45 -3.14 3.74 9.57
C ILE A 45 -2.97 5.26 9.55
N LEU A 46 -2.64 5.84 10.70
CA LEU A 46 -2.30 7.25 10.81
C LEU A 46 -0.78 7.43 10.76
N THR A 47 -0.31 8.40 9.97
CA THR A 47 1.10 8.79 9.88
C THR A 47 1.21 10.31 9.69
N ALA A 48 2.44 10.81 9.58
CA ALA A 48 2.68 12.23 9.32
C ALA A 48 2.56 12.56 7.84
N HIS A 49 2.03 13.74 7.52
CA HIS A 49 1.88 14.19 6.14
C HIS A 49 3.23 14.35 5.43
N HIS A 50 4.22 14.95 6.11
CA HIS A 50 5.53 15.19 5.52
C HIS A 50 6.22 13.88 5.08
N VAL A 51 5.96 12.76 5.76
CA VAL A 51 6.49 11.42 5.43
C VAL A 51 6.00 10.94 4.06
N VAL A 52 4.74 11.23 3.72
CA VAL A 52 4.09 10.70 2.51
C VAL A 52 3.98 11.71 1.37
N SER A 53 4.14 13.01 1.65
CA SER A 53 3.94 14.12 0.70
C SER A 53 4.68 13.99 -0.63
N ASN A 54 5.89 13.42 -0.62
CA ASN A 54 6.74 13.24 -1.80
C ASN A 54 6.85 11.77 -2.24
N ALA A 55 6.07 10.87 -1.63
CA ALA A 55 6.15 9.45 -1.91
C ALA A 55 5.41 9.09 -3.20
N ARG A 56 6.13 8.54 -4.20
CA ARG A 56 5.51 7.98 -5.42
C ARG A 56 4.79 6.65 -5.16
N ARG A 57 5.21 5.94 -4.12
CA ARG A 57 4.66 4.66 -3.69
C ARG A 57 4.80 4.55 -2.19
N ILE A 58 3.73 4.17 -1.52
CA ILE A 58 3.70 3.96 -0.08
C ILE A 58 3.56 2.46 0.16
N VAL A 59 4.47 1.90 0.94
CA VAL A 59 4.41 0.49 1.38
C VAL A 59 4.46 0.50 2.89
N VAL A 60 3.42 -0.06 3.51
CA VAL A 60 3.39 -0.27 4.97
C VAL A 60 4.06 -1.59 5.26
N VAL A 61 4.93 -1.59 6.26
CA VAL A 61 5.53 -2.79 6.83
C VAL A 61 5.07 -2.88 8.28
N THR A 62 4.39 -3.96 8.65
CA THR A 62 4.00 -4.20 10.05
C THR A 62 5.06 -5.03 10.77
N PRO A 63 5.07 -5.06 12.12
CA PRO A 63 6.03 -5.87 12.89
C PRO A 63 5.97 -7.37 12.59
N GLY A 64 4.84 -7.89 12.10
CA GLY A 64 4.69 -9.28 11.65
C GLY A 64 5.22 -9.55 10.24
N GLU A 65 6.12 -8.71 9.74
CA GLU A 65 6.71 -8.74 8.39
C GLU A 65 5.70 -8.61 7.24
N PHE A 66 4.44 -8.29 7.53
CA PHE A 66 3.44 -8.06 6.50
C PHE A 66 3.75 -6.76 5.75
N ARG A 67 3.77 -6.84 4.42
CA ARG A 67 4.02 -5.71 3.53
C ARG A 67 2.85 -5.54 2.58
N ALA A 68 2.27 -4.34 2.56
CA ALA A 68 1.17 -4.03 1.66
C ALA A 68 1.34 -2.63 1.05
N PRO A 69 0.96 -2.43 -0.23
CA PRO A 69 0.80 -1.10 -0.77
C PRO A 69 -0.30 -0.36 -0.01
N ALA A 70 -0.08 0.93 0.23
CA ALA A 70 -1.07 1.81 0.85
C ALA A 70 -1.56 2.87 -0.13
N ILE A 71 -2.81 3.28 0.07
CA ILE A 71 -3.39 4.46 -0.55
C ILE A 71 -3.64 5.53 0.50
N VAL A 72 -3.59 6.79 0.09
CA VAL A 72 -4.01 7.93 0.94
C VAL A 72 -5.54 8.00 0.91
N VAL A 73 -6.16 7.94 2.09
CA VAL A 73 -7.61 8.12 2.26
C VAL A 73 -7.91 9.60 2.47
N SER A 74 -7.17 10.24 3.36
CA SER A 74 -7.30 11.65 3.69
C SER A 74 -5.96 12.19 4.17
N SER A 75 -5.71 13.47 3.97
CA SER A 75 -4.49 14.15 4.38
C SER A 75 -4.81 15.54 4.88
N ASP A 76 -4.13 15.94 5.94
CA ASP A 76 -4.21 17.26 6.54
C ASP A 76 -2.79 17.82 6.70
N SER A 77 -2.44 18.75 5.82
CA SER A 77 -1.11 19.38 5.84
C SER A 77 -0.96 20.43 6.93
N GLU A 78 -2.06 20.97 7.48
CA GLU A 78 -2.02 21.98 8.54
C GLU A 78 -1.60 21.34 9.87
N HIS A 79 -2.09 20.14 10.13
CA HIS A 79 -1.78 19.37 11.35
C HIS A 79 -0.71 18.28 11.15
N ASP A 80 -0.11 18.21 9.96
CA ASP A 80 0.89 17.20 9.56
C ASP A 80 0.40 15.75 9.75
N LEU A 81 -0.83 15.46 9.33
CA LEU A 81 -1.46 14.15 9.46
C LEU A 81 -1.84 13.55 8.11
N THR A 82 -1.75 12.23 8.00
CA THR A 82 -2.30 11.49 6.85
C THR A 82 -2.86 10.15 7.29
N LEU A 83 -4.08 9.87 6.83
CA LEU A 83 -4.75 8.59 6.98
C LEU A 83 -4.50 7.74 5.73
N LEU A 84 -3.91 6.58 5.93
CA LEU A 84 -3.63 5.58 4.92
C LEU A 84 -4.59 4.40 5.05
N LYS A 85 -4.82 3.70 3.94
CA LYS A 85 -5.52 2.40 3.89
C LYS A 85 -4.64 1.36 3.21
N ILE A 86 -4.57 0.18 3.82
CA ILE A 86 -4.02 -1.03 3.21
C ILE A 86 -5.09 -2.12 3.13
N ASP A 87 -5.02 -2.99 2.13
CA ASP A 87 -5.88 -4.16 2.03
C ASP A 87 -5.31 -5.30 2.87
N THR A 88 -5.99 -5.60 3.98
CA THR A 88 -5.61 -6.65 4.92
C THR A 88 -6.82 -7.05 5.77
N VAL A 89 -6.70 -8.13 6.54
CA VAL A 89 -7.70 -8.60 7.49
C VAL A 89 -7.08 -8.73 8.87
N GLY A 90 -7.65 -8.05 9.86
CA GLY A 90 -7.34 -8.26 11.28
C GLY A 90 -6.00 -7.70 11.74
N LEU A 91 -5.76 -6.39 11.56
CA LEU A 91 -4.64 -5.74 12.24
C LEU A 91 -4.93 -5.50 13.72
N SER A 92 -3.87 -5.54 14.54
CA SER A 92 -3.95 -5.06 15.93
C SER A 92 -3.85 -3.54 15.96
N GLU A 93 -4.83 -2.89 16.57
CA GLU A 93 -4.75 -1.47 16.90
C GLU A 93 -3.68 -1.22 17.98
N ALA A 94 -3.20 0.02 18.04
CA ALA A 94 -2.37 0.44 19.17
C ALA A 94 -3.21 0.52 20.46
N PRO A 95 -2.63 0.17 21.62
CA PRO A 95 -3.30 0.35 22.89
C PRO A 95 -3.58 1.83 23.17
N VAL A 96 -4.72 2.10 23.80
CA VAL A 96 -5.12 3.43 24.32
C VAL A 96 -4.65 3.65 25.75
#